data_AF-A0A7Z9XT28-F1
#
_entry.id   AF-A0A7Z9XT28-F1
#
_cell.length_a   1.000
_cell.length_b   1.000
_cell.length_c   1.000
_cell.angle_alpha   90.00
_cell.angle_beta   90.00
_cell.angle_gamma   90.00
#
_symmetry.space_group_name_H-M   'P 1'
#
loop_
_entity.id
_entity.type
_entity.pdbx_description
1 polymer ?
#
loop_
_entity_poly.entity_id
_entity_poly.type
_entity_poly.pdbx_seq_one_letter_code
_entity_poly.pdbx_strand_id
1 'polypeptide(L)' 'MPKPDTANNQEVRPDPQLERRTRRTFTVDYKLSILQQAAACKHGEVGALLRREKLYTNQLAQWHREFDIMLA' A
#
# COMPACT_ATOMS: atom_id res chain seq x y z
N MET A 1 5.65 -51.48 -8.90
CA MET A 1 4.78 -50.36 -9.33
C MET A 1 5.32 -49.07 -8.73
N PRO A 2 5.65 -48.03 -9.49
CA PRO A 2 5.97 -46.72 -8.92
C PRO A 2 4.66 -46.16 -8.30
N LYS A 3 4.76 -45.59 -7.10
CA LYS A 3 3.63 -44.90 -6.47
C LYS A 3 3.34 -43.61 -7.26
N PRO A 4 2.09 -43.19 -7.44
CA PRO A 4 1.79 -41.93 -8.09
C PRO A 4 2.34 -40.78 -7.26
N ASP A 5 3.09 -39.89 -7.90
CA ASP A 5 3.62 -38.66 -7.32
C ASP A 5 2.43 -37.75 -7.00
N THR A 6 1.82 -37.97 -5.84
CA THR A 6 0.79 -37.09 -5.31
C THR A 6 1.51 -35.80 -4.93
N ALA A 7 1.57 -34.86 -5.87
CA ALA A 7 2.05 -33.51 -5.64
C ALA A 7 1.20 -32.90 -4.51
N ASN A 8 1.71 -32.98 -3.29
CA ASN A 8 1.06 -32.44 -2.10
C ASN A 8 1.14 -30.91 -2.18
N ASN A 9 0.22 -30.31 -2.93
CA ASN A 9 0.05 -28.88 -3.04
C ASN A 9 -0.80 -28.34 -1.88
N GLN A 10 -0.45 -28.71 -0.65
CA GLN A 10 -1.07 -28.16 0.57
C GLN A 10 -0.27 -26.94 1.03
N GLU A 11 -0.26 -25.88 0.23
CA GLU A 11 0.14 -24.57 0.74
C GLU A 11 -0.97 -24.02 1.66
N VAL A 12 -0.73 -24.06 2.97
CA VAL A 12 -1.60 -23.42 3.95
C VAL A 12 -1.38 -21.91 3.87
N ARG A 13 -2.28 -21.20 3.18
CA ARG A 13 -2.33 -19.74 3.21
C ARG A 13 -3.14 -19.29 4.43
N PRO A 14 -2.53 -18.65 5.44
CA PRO A 14 -3.27 -18.14 6.58
C PRO A 14 -4.23 -17.05 6.13
N ASP A 15 -5.44 -17.02 6.72
CA ASP A 15 -6.40 -15.95 6.48
C ASP A 15 -5.82 -14.63 7.03
N PRO A 16 -5.61 -13.61 6.17
CA PRO A 16 -5.08 -12.32 6.61
C PRO A 16 -5.91 -11.65 7.71
N GLN A 17 -7.21 -11.98 7.84
CA GLN A 17 -8.09 -11.46 8.88
C GLN A 17 -7.76 -12.03 10.27
N LEU A 18 -7.17 -13.23 10.33
CA LEU A 18 -6.81 -13.91 11.58
C LEU A 18 -5.41 -13.53 12.06
N GLU A 19 -4.62 -12.86 11.22
CA GLU A 19 -3.29 -12.37 11.57
C GLU A 19 -3.37 -11.10 12.43
N ARG A 20 -2.88 -11.18 13.67
CA ARG A 20 -2.87 -10.03 14.61
C ARG A 20 -1.97 -8.87 14.15
N ARG A 21 -1.08 -9.08 13.17
CA ARG A 21 -0.12 -8.09 12.66
C ARG A 21 -0.31 -7.87 11.16
N THR A 22 -1.38 -7.17 10.79
CA THR A 22 -1.61 -6.80 9.39
C THR A 22 -0.87 -5.51 9.04
N ARG A 23 -0.37 -5.41 7.80
CA ARG A 23 0.11 -4.14 7.24
C ARG A 23 -1.11 -3.24 6.97
N ARG A 24 -0.97 -1.93 7.25
CA ARG A 24 -2.03 -0.96 6.93
C ARG A 24 -2.22 -0.93 5.41
N THR A 25 -3.46 -1.11 4.95
CA THR A 25 -3.85 -0.96 3.56
C THR A 25 -4.46 0.42 3.34
N PHE A 26 -4.22 1.00 2.17
CA PHE A 26 -4.74 2.30 1.80
C PHE A 26 -5.62 2.14 0.57
N THR A 27 -6.85 2.67 0.65
CA THR A 27 -7.76 2.70 -0.50
C THR A 27 -7.22 3.66 -1.57
N VAL A 28 -7.59 3.42 -2.82
CA VAL A 28 -7.22 4.28 -3.96
C VAL A 28 -7.66 5.74 -3.70
N ASP A 29 -8.91 5.92 -3.27
CA ASP A 29 -9.48 7.23 -2.94
C ASP A 29 -8.67 7.97 -1.86
N TYR A 30 -8.26 7.25 -0.80
CA TYR A 30 -7.40 7.83 0.24
C TYR A 30 -6.08 8.31 -0.35
N LYS A 31 -5.38 7.47 -1.15
CA LYS A 31 -4.11 7.86 -1.77
C LYS A 31 -4.27 9.12 -2.62
N LEU A 32 -5.30 9.19 -3.47
CA LEU A 32 -5.58 10.35 -4.32
C LEU A 32 -5.85 11.62 -3.51
N SER A 33 -6.67 11.52 -2.45
CA SER A 33 -6.94 12.66 -1.57
C SER A 33 -5.68 13.22 -0.91
N ILE A 34 -4.73 12.35 -0.53
CA ILE A 34 -3.45 12.76 0.06
C ILE A 34 -2.57 13.42 -0.99
N LEU A 35 -2.51 12.89 -2.21
CA LEU A 35 -1.74 13.49 -3.30
C LEU A 35 -2.28 14.89 -3.64
N GLN A 36 -3.60 15.07 -3.69
CA GLN A 36 -4.22 16.38 -3.92
C GLN A 36 -3.92 17.37 -2.79
N GLN A 37 -4.03 16.94 -1.53
CA GLN A 37 -3.67 17.77 -0.38
C GLN A 37 -2.18 18.14 -0.39
N ALA A 38 -1.30 17.19 -0.72
CA ALA A 38 0.13 17.44 -0.82
C ALA A 38 0.48 18.40 -1.96
N ALA A 39 -0.23 18.34 -3.09
CA ALA A 39 -0.09 19.29 -4.19
C ALA A 39 -0.57 20.71 -3.83
N ALA A 40 -1.59 20.83 -2.96
CA ALA A 40 -2.09 22.11 -2.48
C ALA A 40 -1.21 22.74 -1.38
N CYS A 41 -0.37 21.96 -0.70
CA CYS A 41 0.54 22.43 0.34
C CYS A 41 1.69 23.28 -0.23
N LYS A 42 2.07 24.34 0.48
CA LYS A 42 3.28 25.13 0.19
C LYS A 42 4.53 24.44 0.77
N HIS A 43 5.71 24.97 0.41
CA HIS A 43 7.00 24.47 0.91
C HIS A 43 6.99 24.36 2.44
N GLY A 44 7.23 23.15 2.96
CA GLY A 44 7.28 22.87 4.40
C GLY A 44 5.95 22.40 5.02
N GLU A 45 4.80 22.66 4.39
CA GLU A 45 3.49 22.25 4.92
C GLU A 45 3.20 20.76 4.70
N VAL A 46 3.75 20.17 3.63
CA VAL A 46 3.62 18.73 3.32
C VAL A 46 4.09 17.87 4.49
N GLY A 47 5.15 18.29 5.20
CA GLY A 47 5.64 17.56 6.36
C GLY A 47 4.66 17.53 7.53
N ALA A 48 3.85 18.58 7.72
CA ALA A 48 2.81 18.61 8.74
C ALA A 48 1.65 17.67 8.38
N LEU A 49 1.22 17.68 7.10
CA LEU A 49 0.23 16.74 6.57
C LEU A 49 0.66 15.29 6.78
N LEU A 50 1.89 14.94 6.38
CA LEU A 50 2.39 13.57 6.52
C LEU A 50 2.43 13.10 7.97
N ARG A 51 2.80 13.97 8.93
CA ARG A 51 2.79 13.62 10.36
C ARG A 51 1.37 13.39 10.89
N ARG A 52 0.40 14.22 10.48
CA ARG A 52 -1.02 14.06 10.85
C ARG A 52 -1.56 12.70 10.38
N GLU A 53 -1.20 12.31 9.17
CA GLU A 53 -1.67 11.08 8.52
C GLU A 53 -0.83 9.83 8.88
N LYS A 54 0.28 10.03 9.62
CA LYS A 54 1.31 9.02 9.93
C LYS A 54 1.90 8.37 8.68
N LEU A 55 2.15 9.20 7.68
CA LEU A 55 2.73 8.83 6.39
C LEU A 55 4.21 9.22 6.33
N TYR A 56 4.93 8.51 5.47
CA TYR A 56 6.35 8.77 5.18
C TYR A 56 6.48 9.37 3.79
N THR A 57 7.47 10.22 3.58
CA THR A 57 7.75 10.83 2.27
C THR A 57 7.94 9.80 1.16
N ASN A 58 8.52 8.64 1.48
CA ASN A 58 8.70 7.55 0.51
C ASN A 58 7.36 6.96 0.04
N GLN A 59 6.34 6.90 0.91
CA GLN A 59 4.99 6.46 0.51
C GLN A 59 4.37 7.45 -0.47
N LEU A 60 4.53 8.76 -0.22
CA LEU A 60 4.04 9.79 -1.11
C LEU A 60 4.70 9.69 -2.50
N ALA A 61 6.03 9.56 -2.55
CA ALA A 61 6.76 9.40 -3.80
C ALA A 61 6.40 8.11 -4.55
N GLN A 62 6.11 7.02 -3.82
CA GLN A 62 5.61 5.79 -4.43
C GLN A 62 4.22 6.00 -5.05
N TRP A 63 3.29 6.63 -4.34
CA TRP A 63 1.94 6.87 -4.85
C TRP A 63 1.96 7.83 -6.05
N HIS A 64 2.81 8.86 -6.04
CA HIS A 64 2.99 9.69 -7.23
C HIS A 64 3.33 8.82 -8.45
N ARG A 65 4.33 7.93 -8.36
CA ARG A 65 4.67 7.03 -9.48
C ARG A 65 3.54 6.06 -9.86
N GLU A 66 2.84 5.51 -8.86
CA GLU A 66 1.71 4.60 -9.07
C GLU A 66 0.58 5.26 -9.87
N PHE A 67 0.24 6.52 -9.58
CA PHE A 67 -0.84 7.24 -10.24
C PHE A 67 -0.42 8.04 -11.47
N ASP A 68 0.83 8.49 -11.54
CA ASP A 68 1.40 9.18 -12.71
C ASP A 68 1.45 8.22 -13.93
N ILE A 69 1.82 6.95 -13.70
CA ILE A 69 1.76 5.91 -14.74
C ILE A 69 0.30 5.56 -15.14
N MET A 70 -0.66 5.73 -14.23
CA MET A 70 -2.07 5.41 -14.47
C MET A 70 -2.83 6.54 -15.20
N LEU A 71 -2.25 7.75 -15.26
CA LEU A 71 -2.82 8.94 -15.89
C LEU A 71 -2.18 9.29 -17.26
N ALA A 72 -1.19 8.52 -17.71
CA ALA A 72 -0.54 8.63 -19.02
C ALA A 72 -1.11 7.61 -20.02
#